data_AF-A0A1L3JL83-F1
#
_entry.id   AF-A0A1L3JL83-F1
#
_cell.length_a   1.000
_cell.length_b   1.000
_cell.length_c   1.000
_cell.angle_alpha   90.00
_cell.angle_beta   90.00
_cell.angle_gamma   90.00
#
_symmetry.space_group_name_H-M   'P 1'
#
loop_
_entity.id
_entity.type
_entity.pdbx_description
1 polymer ?
#
loop_
_entity_poly.entity_id
_entity_poly.type
_entity_poly.pdbx_seq_one_letter_code
_entity_poly.pdbx_strand_id
1 'polypeptide(L)'
;MSIFNPYLDVIKKAVDKDPRNNYIKLFSKQPESDFDTSYINELRNELPGLKNLNESSRLVKGLNTPAIENLPRLGNHPDFANLKYTNNTEKHWIISAFVDVKKSTQLYNNFALATVALITESIIKASIFAVNLCGGYVHRIQGDGLMVYFGGKNIEKKQATKDALKAFAMISYFVKNDLKDYFDSKGIKDIYTRAGVDLGHDNQVLWMYSGLGDSGEVTTCSLHTSLAPKMQANATSNGIVTGQNIINQISSSDKYFKVKSKPIWDYEDGRFYNQYDFNWERYLVDNDFAKQNIDSDLILNIGNTKAPVLNPVLLSPIAEVNKPYYNF
;
A
#
# COMPACT_ATOMS: atom_id res chain seq x y z
N MET A 1 3.00 -17.88 -5.11
CA MET A 1 2.42 -17.12 -6.24
C MET A 1 2.51 -15.65 -5.87
N SER A 2 3.11 -14.81 -6.71
CA SER A 2 3.16 -13.37 -6.42
C SER A 2 1.87 -12.71 -6.90
N ILE A 3 1.06 -12.25 -5.94
CA ILE A 3 -0.21 -11.56 -6.16
C ILE A 3 -0.08 -10.24 -6.92
N PHE A 4 1.13 -9.69 -7.01
CA PHE A 4 1.40 -8.43 -7.72
C PHE A 4 2.00 -8.59 -9.12
N ASN A 5 2.42 -9.80 -9.51
CA ASN A 5 3.00 -10.06 -10.82
C ASN A 5 2.18 -9.50 -11.99
N PRO A 6 0.84 -9.65 -12.04
CA PRO A 6 0.07 -9.09 -13.15
C PRO A 6 0.21 -7.57 -13.31
N TYR A 7 0.37 -6.83 -12.21
CA TYR A 7 0.62 -5.39 -12.24
C TYR A 7 2.05 -5.07 -12.70
N LEU A 8 3.02 -5.84 -12.19
CA LEU A 8 4.43 -5.72 -12.60
C LEU A 8 4.60 -6.00 -14.10
N ASP A 9 3.94 -7.02 -14.63
CA ASP A 9 4.03 -7.41 -16.04
C ASP A 9 3.48 -6.32 -16.96
N VAL A 10 2.38 -5.67 -16.59
CA VAL A 10 1.87 -4.50 -17.32
C VAL A 10 2.87 -3.34 -17.29
N ILE A 11 3.46 -3.05 -16.13
CA ILE A 11 4.50 -2.01 -16.00
C ILE A 11 5.70 -2.31 -16.90
N LYS A 12 6.18 -3.56 -16.88
CA LYS A 12 7.31 -4.00 -17.72
C LYS A 12 7.01 -3.84 -19.20
N LYS A 13 5.85 -4.33 -19.65
CA LYS A 13 5.41 -4.19 -21.05
C LYS A 13 5.25 -2.73 -21.45
N ALA A 14 4.73 -1.88 -20.56
CA ALA A 14 4.55 -0.45 -20.83
C ALA A 14 5.90 0.24 -20.99
N VAL A 15 6.84 -0.02 -20.08
CA VAL A 15 8.20 0.50 -20.15
C VAL A 15 8.90 0.00 -21.41
N ASP A 16 8.83 -1.28 -21.75
CA ASP A 16 9.52 -1.83 -22.92
C ASP A 16 8.95 -1.32 -24.25
N LYS A 17 7.63 -1.08 -24.31
CA LYS A 17 6.94 -0.49 -25.47
C LYS A 17 7.00 1.05 -25.49
N ASP A 18 7.60 1.69 -24.51
CA ASP A 18 7.62 3.15 -24.43
C ASP A 18 8.33 3.73 -25.67
N PRO A 19 7.68 4.67 -26.38
CA PRO A 19 8.23 5.19 -27.62
C PRO A 19 9.57 5.87 -27.41
N ARG A 20 9.83 6.52 -26.26
CA ARG A 20 11.10 7.21 -25.93
C ARG A 20 12.30 6.28 -25.86
N ASN A 21 12.11 4.98 -25.65
CA ASN A 21 13.22 4.01 -25.66
C ASN A 21 13.87 3.87 -27.05
N ASN A 22 13.09 4.05 -28.12
CA ASN A 22 13.56 3.91 -29.50
C ASN A 22 14.19 5.19 -30.04
N TYR A 23 14.17 6.29 -29.27
CA TYR A 23 14.72 7.56 -29.72
C TYR A 23 16.14 7.78 -29.20
N ILE A 24 17.05 8.03 -30.14
CA ILE A 24 18.38 8.56 -29.85
C ILE A 24 18.20 9.95 -29.22
N LYS A 25 18.85 10.21 -28.07
CA LYS A 25 18.87 11.49 -27.33
C LYS A 25 19.51 12.64 -28.13
N LEU A 26 19.17 12.83 -29.40
CA LEU A 26 19.55 13.99 -30.19
C LEU A 26 18.54 15.09 -29.92
N PHE A 27 18.89 15.98 -28.98
CA PHE A 27 18.50 17.38 -28.71
C PHE A 27 17.15 18.01 -29.17
N SER A 28 16.29 17.37 -29.94
CA SER A 28 14.93 17.83 -30.24
C SER A 28 13.93 17.17 -29.29
N LYS A 29 13.28 17.99 -28.45
CA LYS A 29 12.07 17.57 -27.73
C LYS A 29 10.95 17.38 -28.75
N GLN A 30 10.66 16.14 -29.10
CA GLN A 30 9.49 15.82 -29.91
C GLN A 30 8.22 16.08 -29.07
N PRO A 31 7.15 16.65 -29.65
CA PRO A 31 5.90 16.88 -28.92
C PRO A 31 5.24 15.54 -28.57
N GLU A 32 4.55 15.49 -27.43
CA GLU A 32 3.83 14.29 -26.95
C GLU A 32 2.80 13.76 -27.97
N SER A 33 2.28 14.63 -28.85
CA SER A 33 1.32 14.27 -29.90
C SER A 33 1.84 13.24 -30.89
N ASP A 34 3.16 13.10 -31.01
CA ASP A 34 3.78 12.26 -32.04
C ASP A 34 4.08 10.85 -31.52
N PHE A 35 3.92 10.61 -30.23
CA PHE A 35 4.16 9.30 -29.64
C PHE A 35 2.98 8.35 -29.92
N ASP A 36 3.29 7.17 -30.45
CA ASP A 36 2.29 6.10 -30.58
C ASP A 36 1.88 5.58 -29.20
N THR A 37 0.62 5.79 -28.84
CA THR A 37 0.03 5.33 -27.58
C THR A 37 -0.99 4.20 -27.78
N SER A 38 -1.03 3.57 -28.96
CA SER A 38 -2.01 2.52 -29.31
C SER A 38 -1.97 1.34 -28.32
N TYR A 39 -0.77 0.98 -27.85
CA TYR A 39 -0.55 -0.12 -26.91
C TYR A 39 -1.14 0.11 -25.52
N ILE A 40 -1.44 1.36 -25.13
CA ILE A 40 -1.86 1.71 -23.76
C ILE A 40 -3.19 1.06 -23.41
N ASN A 41 -4.17 1.09 -24.33
CA ASN A 41 -5.49 0.52 -24.07
C ASN A 41 -5.43 -1.00 -23.95
N GLU A 42 -4.61 -1.65 -24.78
CA GLU A 42 -4.38 -3.10 -24.71
C GLU A 42 -3.79 -3.48 -23.35
N LEU A 43 -2.70 -2.83 -22.93
CA LEU A 43 -2.05 -3.12 -21.66
C LEU A 43 -2.93 -2.76 -20.45
N ARG A 44 -3.71 -1.68 -20.52
CA ARG A 44 -4.65 -1.31 -19.46
C ARG A 44 -5.71 -2.39 -19.24
N ASN A 45 -6.15 -3.08 -20.29
CA ASN A 45 -7.12 -4.18 -20.20
C ASN A 45 -6.53 -5.46 -19.59
N GLU A 46 -5.21 -5.60 -19.55
CA GLU A 46 -4.54 -6.71 -18.85
C GLU A 46 -4.50 -6.52 -17.33
N LEU A 47 -4.76 -5.30 -16.82
CA LEU A 47 -4.71 -5.02 -15.39
C LEU A 47 -5.77 -5.85 -14.63
N PRO A 48 -5.41 -6.44 -13.48
CA PRO A 48 -6.34 -7.27 -12.71
C PRO A 48 -7.61 -6.53 -12.30
N GLY A 49 -8.72 -7.25 -12.40
CA GLY A 49 -10.03 -6.80 -11.94
C GLY A 49 -10.54 -7.57 -10.72
N LEU A 50 -11.86 -7.50 -10.51
CA LEU A 50 -12.55 -8.12 -9.37
C LEU A 50 -12.38 -9.65 -9.31
N LYS A 51 -12.29 -10.31 -10.47
CA LYS A 51 -12.07 -11.76 -10.56
C LYS A 51 -10.76 -12.16 -9.88
N ASN A 52 -9.65 -11.51 -10.21
CA ASN A 52 -8.33 -11.75 -9.62
C ASN A 52 -8.31 -11.44 -8.11
N LEU A 53 -9.02 -10.39 -7.69
CA LEU A 53 -9.18 -10.07 -6.28
C LEU A 53 -9.91 -11.20 -5.53
N ASN A 54 -10.96 -11.77 -6.11
CA ASN A 54 -11.68 -12.90 -5.53
C ASN A 54 -10.85 -14.18 -5.46
N GLU A 55 -10.11 -14.50 -6.52
CA GLU A 55 -9.17 -15.63 -6.54
C GLU A 55 -8.12 -15.47 -5.43
N SER A 56 -7.51 -14.29 -5.34
CA SER A 56 -6.50 -14.00 -4.32
C SER A 56 -7.10 -14.02 -2.91
N SER A 57 -8.29 -13.46 -2.72
CA SER A 57 -9.01 -13.48 -1.44
C SER A 57 -9.24 -14.91 -0.97
N ARG A 58 -9.67 -15.81 -1.86
CA ARG A 58 -9.83 -17.24 -1.55
C ARG A 58 -8.50 -17.93 -1.22
N LEU A 59 -7.40 -17.54 -1.85
CA LEU A 59 -6.07 -18.05 -1.52
C LEU A 59 -5.61 -17.57 -0.14
N VAL A 60 -5.83 -16.29 0.19
CA VAL A 60 -5.33 -15.67 1.43
C VAL A 60 -6.20 -16.02 2.65
N LYS A 61 -7.52 -15.97 2.50
CA LYS A 61 -8.49 -16.10 3.59
C LYS A 61 -9.15 -17.49 3.64
N GLY A 62 -8.97 -18.31 2.61
CA GLY A 62 -9.50 -19.67 2.50
C GLY A 62 -10.59 -19.80 1.44
N LEU A 63 -10.76 -21.01 0.90
CA LEU A 63 -11.65 -21.30 -0.25
C LEU A 63 -13.12 -20.93 -0.01
N ASN A 64 -13.56 -20.94 1.24
CA ASN A 64 -14.93 -20.59 1.65
C ASN A 64 -15.16 -19.08 1.80
N THR A 65 -14.15 -18.24 1.51
CA THR A 65 -14.30 -16.79 1.57
C THR A 65 -15.35 -16.33 0.54
N PRO A 66 -16.40 -15.61 0.97
CA PRO A 66 -17.41 -15.09 0.06
C PRO A 66 -16.78 -14.25 -1.05
N ALA A 67 -17.34 -14.36 -2.26
CA ALA A 67 -16.91 -13.52 -3.36
C ALA A 67 -17.30 -12.06 -3.05
N ILE A 68 -16.36 -11.15 -3.30
CA ILE A 68 -16.59 -9.72 -3.34
C ILE A 68 -17.32 -9.46 -4.66
N GLU A 69 -18.61 -9.16 -4.57
CA GLU A 69 -19.46 -8.88 -5.73
C GLU A 69 -19.32 -7.43 -6.19
N ASN A 70 -19.14 -6.51 -5.25
CA ASN A 70 -18.97 -5.08 -5.52
C ASN A 70 -17.98 -4.47 -4.54
N LEU A 71 -17.11 -3.60 -5.05
CA LEU A 71 -16.28 -2.75 -4.19
C LEU A 71 -17.07 -1.52 -3.77
N PRO A 72 -16.88 -1.04 -2.52
CA PRO A 72 -17.46 0.23 -2.07
C PRO A 72 -17.07 1.37 -3.00
N ARG A 73 -17.99 2.32 -3.19
CA ARG A 73 -17.70 3.53 -3.97
C ARG A 73 -16.58 4.32 -3.28
N LEU A 74 -15.71 4.92 -4.09
CA LEU A 74 -14.68 5.85 -3.62
C LEU A 74 -15.29 6.92 -2.69
N GLY A 75 -14.59 7.26 -1.61
CA GLY A 75 -15.01 8.31 -0.67
C GLY A 75 -16.22 7.95 0.18
N ASN A 76 -16.58 6.65 0.26
CA ASN A 76 -17.70 6.17 1.04
C ASN A 76 -17.33 4.89 1.78
N HIS A 77 -17.14 5.02 3.10
CA HIS A 77 -17.09 3.86 3.98
C HIS A 77 -18.51 3.28 4.15
N PRO A 78 -18.75 1.98 3.93
CA PRO A 78 -20.10 1.40 3.91
C PRO A 78 -20.92 1.68 5.18
N ASP A 79 -20.31 1.54 6.35
CA ASP A 79 -20.99 1.74 7.64
C ASP A 79 -21.45 3.18 7.94
N PHE A 80 -20.95 4.15 7.15
CA PHE A 80 -21.24 5.58 7.29
C PHE A 80 -21.86 6.17 6.01
N ALA A 81 -22.17 5.34 5.02
CA ALA A 81 -22.72 5.77 3.74
C ALA A 81 -24.07 6.50 3.89
N ASN A 82 -24.79 6.22 4.97
CA ASN A 82 -26.04 6.90 5.35
C ASN A 82 -25.86 8.39 5.68
N LEU A 83 -24.63 8.86 5.95
CA LEU A 83 -24.37 10.28 6.20
C LEU A 83 -24.37 11.11 4.91
N LYS A 84 -24.21 10.46 3.75
CA LYS A 84 -24.11 11.12 2.44
C LYS A 84 -25.35 11.99 2.17
N TYR A 85 -25.13 13.23 1.74
CA TYR A 85 -26.18 14.24 1.50
C TYR A 85 -27.02 14.62 2.75
N THR A 86 -26.50 14.37 3.95
CA THR A 86 -27.13 14.78 5.20
C THR A 86 -26.24 15.74 5.96
N ASN A 87 -26.81 16.46 6.93
CA ASN A 87 -26.06 17.24 7.91
C ASN A 87 -25.79 16.44 9.21
N ASN A 88 -26.06 15.14 9.19
CA ASN A 88 -25.86 14.29 10.36
C ASN A 88 -24.37 14.01 10.55
N THR A 89 -24.00 13.77 11.79
CA THR A 89 -22.64 13.36 12.15
C THR A 89 -22.69 12.13 13.05
N GLU A 90 -21.63 11.35 13.03
CA GLU A 90 -21.52 10.14 13.85
C GLU A 90 -20.11 10.08 14.48
N LYS A 91 -20.04 9.80 15.78
CA LYS A 91 -18.76 9.55 16.45
C LYS A 91 -18.44 8.06 16.36
N HIS A 92 -17.34 7.72 15.70
CA HIS A 92 -16.88 6.34 15.60
C HIS A 92 -15.41 6.28 15.22
N TRP A 93 -14.67 5.41 15.90
CA TRP A 93 -13.24 5.20 15.67
C TRP A 93 -12.94 4.78 14.23
N ILE A 94 -11.75 5.11 13.76
CA ILE A 94 -11.24 4.58 12.49
C ILE A 94 -9.71 4.60 12.47
N ILE A 95 -9.11 3.70 11.72
CA ILE A 95 -7.72 3.82 11.30
C ILE A 95 -7.68 4.58 9.98
N SER A 96 -6.96 5.70 9.96
CA SER A 96 -6.65 6.45 8.76
C SER A 96 -5.24 6.12 8.30
N ALA A 97 -5.07 5.88 7.01
CA ALA A 97 -3.75 5.62 6.46
C ALA A 97 -3.56 6.28 5.11
N PHE A 98 -2.33 6.72 4.84
CA PHE A 98 -1.96 7.40 3.62
C PHE A 98 -0.65 6.82 3.08
N VAL A 99 -0.60 6.46 1.81
CA VAL A 99 0.62 6.09 1.09
C VAL A 99 0.78 6.99 -0.13
N ASP A 100 2.02 7.32 -0.44
CA ASP A 100 2.37 8.12 -1.61
C ASP A 100 3.72 7.64 -2.19
N VAL A 101 3.84 7.70 -3.52
CA VAL A 101 5.01 7.27 -4.28
C VAL A 101 5.95 8.45 -4.47
N LYS A 102 7.03 8.49 -3.68
CA LYS A 102 8.01 9.56 -3.81
C LYS A 102 8.85 9.40 -5.08
N LYS A 103 9.21 10.56 -5.64
CA LYS A 103 10.04 10.71 -6.86
C LYS A 103 9.43 10.08 -8.12
N SER A 104 8.12 9.82 -8.12
CA SER A 104 7.35 9.45 -9.33
C SER A 104 7.50 10.46 -10.47
N THR A 105 7.74 11.74 -10.15
CA THR A 105 8.00 12.80 -11.14
C THR A 105 9.22 12.50 -12.03
N GLN A 106 10.16 11.65 -11.60
CA GLN A 106 11.29 11.24 -12.42
C GLN A 106 10.86 10.35 -13.60
N LEU A 107 9.70 9.69 -13.53
CA LEU A 107 9.17 8.90 -14.64
C LEU A 107 8.92 9.78 -15.89
N TYR A 108 8.48 11.02 -15.70
CA TYR A 108 8.23 11.97 -16.79
C TYR A 108 9.51 12.38 -17.55
N ASN A 109 10.67 12.26 -16.90
CA ASN A 109 11.96 12.52 -17.55
C ASN A 109 12.39 11.36 -18.45
N ASN A 110 11.85 10.16 -18.22
CA ASN A 110 12.30 8.93 -18.87
C ASN A 110 11.27 8.40 -19.88
N PHE A 111 9.97 8.64 -19.66
CA PHE A 111 8.88 8.00 -20.40
C PHE A 111 7.84 8.99 -20.92
N ALA A 112 7.14 8.60 -21.99
CA ALA A 112 6.02 9.37 -22.52
C ALA A 112 4.87 9.47 -21.51
N LEU A 113 4.07 10.53 -21.61
CA LEU A 113 3.01 10.82 -20.62
C LEU A 113 2.05 9.65 -20.43
N ALA A 114 1.66 9.00 -21.54
CA ALA A 114 0.74 7.87 -21.51
C ALA A 114 1.33 6.65 -20.77
N THR A 115 2.62 6.38 -20.94
CA THR A 115 3.35 5.33 -20.21
C THR A 115 3.39 5.63 -18.73
N VAL A 116 3.75 6.87 -18.35
CA VAL A 116 3.78 7.29 -16.95
C VAL A 116 2.40 7.14 -16.30
N ALA A 117 1.34 7.50 -17.03
CA ALA A 117 -0.04 7.31 -16.56
C ALA A 117 -0.36 5.83 -16.31
N LEU A 118 0.02 4.93 -17.22
CA LEU A 118 -0.20 3.49 -17.06
C LEU A 118 0.62 2.89 -15.91
N ILE A 119 1.88 3.32 -15.73
CA ILE A 119 2.72 2.92 -14.58
C ILE A 119 2.07 3.35 -13.27
N THR A 120 1.67 4.62 -13.18
CA THR A 120 1.05 5.19 -11.98
C THR A 120 -0.27 4.50 -11.66
N GLU A 121 -1.13 4.28 -12.66
CA GLU A 121 -2.38 3.54 -12.49
C GLU A 121 -2.15 2.10 -12.03
N SER A 122 -1.12 1.43 -12.55
CA SER A 122 -0.77 0.06 -12.16
C SER A 122 -0.37 -0.01 -10.69
N ILE A 123 0.45 0.95 -10.21
CA ILE A 123 0.86 1.04 -8.80
C ILE A 123 -0.34 1.36 -7.89
N ILE A 124 -1.18 2.31 -8.30
CA ILE A 124 -2.40 2.66 -7.55
C ILE A 124 -3.36 1.47 -7.48
N LYS A 125 -3.61 0.76 -8.59
CA LYS A 125 -4.49 -0.42 -8.58
C LYS A 125 -3.91 -1.57 -7.76
N ALA A 126 -2.60 -1.81 -7.80
CA ALA A 126 -1.95 -2.77 -6.91
C ALA A 126 -2.14 -2.40 -5.43
N SER A 127 -2.05 -1.10 -5.11
CA SER A 127 -2.26 -0.60 -3.74
C SER A 127 -3.71 -0.75 -3.30
N ILE A 128 -4.67 -0.40 -4.17
CA ILE A 128 -6.11 -0.61 -3.95
C ILE A 128 -6.41 -2.10 -3.74
N PHE A 129 -5.78 -2.97 -4.53
CA PHE A 129 -5.92 -4.42 -4.39
C PHE A 129 -5.45 -4.89 -3.01
N ALA A 130 -4.27 -4.45 -2.55
CA ALA A 130 -3.74 -4.83 -1.23
C ALA A 130 -4.65 -4.36 -0.08
N VAL A 131 -5.17 -3.14 -0.19
CA VAL A 131 -6.11 -2.54 0.78
C VAL A 131 -7.41 -3.35 0.85
N ASN A 132 -8.06 -3.59 -0.29
CA ASN A 132 -9.32 -4.35 -0.32
C ASN A 132 -9.13 -5.81 0.09
N LEU A 133 -7.99 -6.43 -0.27
CA LEU A 133 -7.65 -7.78 0.16
C LEU A 133 -7.60 -7.88 1.69
N CYS A 134 -7.14 -6.83 2.37
CA CYS A 134 -7.10 -6.73 3.82
C CYS A 134 -8.37 -6.11 4.42
N GLY A 135 -9.43 -5.86 3.63
CA GLY A 135 -10.70 -5.32 4.14
C GLY A 135 -10.71 -3.82 4.42
N GLY A 136 -9.73 -3.07 3.91
CA GLY A 136 -9.74 -1.61 3.96
C GLY A 136 -10.58 -0.98 2.86
N TYR A 137 -10.87 0.31 3.02
CA TYR A 137 -11.72 1.10 2.15
C TYR A 137 -10.94 2.26 1.56
N VAL A 138 -11.05 2.47 0.25
CA VAL A 138 -10.39 3.60 -0.42
C VAL A 138 -11.22 4.86 -0.24
N HIS A 139 -10.67 5.82 0.50
CA HIS A 139 -11.31 7.11 0.70
C HIS A 139 -11.04 8.04 -0.49
N ARG A 140 -9.76 8.21 -0.86
CA ARG A 140 -9.37 9.15 -1.90
C ARG A 140 -8.13 8.68 -2.66
N ILE A 141 -8.12 8.92 -3.96
CA ILE A 141 -6.95 8.80 -4.83
C ILE A 141 -6.48 10.23 -5.15
N GLN A 142 -5.20 10.53 -4.93
CA GLN A 142 -4.60 11.84 -5.14
C GLN A 142 -3.34 11.69 -6.01
N GLY A 143 -3.52 11.60 -7.33
CA GLY A 143 -2.42 11.28 -8.24
C GLY A 143 -1.87 9.89 -7.95
N ASP A 144 -0.63 9.83 -7.45
CA ASP A 144 0.08 8.64 -6.99
C ASP A 144 -0.04 8.40 -5.47
N GLY A 145 -0.83 9.22 -4.77
CA GLY A 145 -1.21 9.05 -3.37
C GLY A 145 -2.55 8.34 -3.18
N LEU A 146 -2.68 7.61 -2.06
CA LEU A 146 -3.86 6.85 -1.70
C LEU A 146 -4.19 7.04 -0.21
N MET A 147 -5.37 7.60 0.08
CA MET A 147 -5.94 7.71 1.43
C MET A 147 -6.98 6.61 1.64
N VAL A 148 -6.87 5.90 2.76
CA VAL A 148 -7.69 4.72 3.06
C VAL A 148 -8.12 4.69 4.51
N TYR A 149 -9.21 3.97 4.76
CA TYR A 149 -9.72 3.68 6.08
C TYR A 149 -9.70 2.17 6.37
N PHE A 150 -9.38 1.81 7.62
CA PHE A 150 -9.56 0.46 8.14
C PHE A 150 -10.39 0.52 9.42
N GLY A 151 -11.38 -0.36 9.53
CA GLY A 151 -12.30 -0.40 10.65
C GLY A 151 -13.75 -0.47 10.18
N GLY A 152 -14.66 -0.10 11.07
CA GLY A 152 -16.10 -0.22 10.86
C GLY A 152 -16.81 -0.70 12.12
N LYS A 153 -18.13 -0.74 12.07
CA LYS A 153 -19.01 -1.08 13.19
C LYS A 153 -18.89 -2.54 13.63
N ASN A 154 -18.47 -3.42 12.71
CA ASN A 154 -18.46 -4.87 12.90
C ASN A 154 -17.06 -5.49 12.93
N ILE A 155 -16.02 -4.71 13.24
CA ILE A 155 -14.64 -5.20 13.33
C ILE A 155 -13.97 -4.65 14.59
N GLU A 156 -13.08 -5.43 15.20
CA GLU A 156 -12.33 -4.94 16.37
C GLU A 156 -11.16 -4.06 15.94
N LYS A 157 -10.86 -3.01 16.73
CA LYS A 157 -9.70 -2.11 16.54
C LYS A 157 -8.39 -2.90 16.35
N LYS A 158 -8.18 -3.95 17.15
CA LYS A 158 -6.99 -4.82 17.07
C LYS A 158 -6.89 -5.57 15.74
N GLN A 159 -8.00 -6.10 15.24
CA GLN A 159 -8.01 -6.80 13.96
C GLN A 159 -7.79 -5.81 12.80
N ALA A 160 -8.53 -4.69 12.79
CA ALA A 160 -8.34 -3.62 11.81
C ALA A 160 -6.91 -3.07 11.79
N THR A 161 -6.24 -3.02 12.94
CA THR A 161 -4.82 -2.63 13.03
C THR A 161 -3.91 -3.61 12.31
N LYS A 162 -4.07 -4.92 12.54
CA LYS A 162 -3.29 -5.96 11.86
C LYS A 162 -3.51 -5.91 10.35
N ASP A 163 -4.74 -5.70 9.93
CA ASP A 163 -5.13 -5.61 8.53
C ASP A 163 -4.53 -4.37 7.84
N ALA A 164 -4.56 -3.21 8.50
CA ALA A 164 -3.92 -1.99 8.01
C ALA A 164 -2.40 -2.18 7.85
N LEU A 165 -1.72 -2.70 8.89
CA LEU A 165 -0.27 -2.93 8.83
C LEU A 165 0.10 -3.94 7.75
N LYS A 166 -0.69 -5.01 7.60
CA LYS A 166 -0.48 -6.02 6.55
C LYS A 166 -0.62 -5.40 5.16
N ALA A 167 -1.69 -4.64 4.90
CA ALA A 167 -1.91 -4.01 3.61
C ALA A 167 -0.75 -3.09 3.23
N PHE A 168 -0.30 -2.23 4.14
CA PHE A 168 0.77 -1.27 3.88
C PHE A 168 2.15 -1.93 3.79
N ALA A 169 2.38 -3.02 4.53
CA ALA A 169 3.56 -3.85 4.36
C ALA A 169 3.60 -4.48 2.96
N MET A 170 2.47 -4.98 2.46
CA MET A 170 2.36 -5.53 1.11
C MET A 170 2.59 -4.47 0.02
N ILE A 171 2.09 -3.25 0.21
CA ILE A 171 2.33 -2.13 -0.73
C ILE A 171 3.81 -1.77 -0.76
N SER A 172 4.44 -1.64 0.42
CA SER A 172 5.86 -1.33 0.55
C SER A 172 6.72 -2.45 -0.03
N TYR A 173 6.32 -3.71 0.15
CA TYR A 173 6.95 -4.85 -0.49
C TYR A 173 6.95 -4.73 -2.02
N PHE A 174 5.78 -4.47 -2.62
CA PHE A 174 5.64 -4.41 -4.07
C PHE A 174 6.55 -3.35 -4.69
N VAL A 175 6.62 -2.17 -4.08
CA VAL A 175 7.47 -1.09 -4.61
C VAL A 175 8.94 -1.34 -4.32
N LYS A 176 9.30 -1.80 -3.12
CA LYS A 176 10.70 -2.01 -2.71
C LYS A 176 11.37 -3.19 -3.39
N ASN A 177 10.66 -4.32 -3.56
CA ASN A 177 11.26 -5.58 -4.01
C ASN A 177 10.90 -5.86 -5.47
N ASP A 178 9.61 -5.82 -5.84
CA ASP A 178 9.20 -6.23 -7.19
C ASP A 178 9.51 -5.14 -8.26
N LEU A 179 9.24 -3.87 -7.93
CA LEU A 179 9.40 -2.76 -8.88
C LEU A 179 10.80 -2.17 -8.90
N LYS A 180 11.44 -2.03 -7.74
CA LYS A 180 12.73 -1.36 -7.62
C LYS A 180 13.79 -2.02 -8.50
N ASP A 181 13.89 -3.35 -8.46
CA ASP A 181 14.90 -4.08 -9.23
C ASP A 181 14.71 -3.89 -10.74
N TYR A 182 13.45 -3.87 -11.19
CA TYR A 182 13.15 -3.59 -12.58
C TYR A 182 13.48 -2.15 -12.97
N PHE A 183 13.08 -1.16 -12.18
CA PHE A 183 13.40 0.24 -12.47
C PHE A 183 14.90 0.53 -12.42
N ASP A 184 15.63 -0.03 -11.45
CA ASP A 184 17.09 0.10 -11.37
C ASP A 184 17.76 -0.50 -12.62
N SER A 185 17.26 -1.63 -13.13
CA SER A 185 17.74 -2.24 -14.39
C SER A 185 17.53 -1.35 -15.63
N LYS A 186 16.58 -0.40 -15.55
CA LYS A 186 16.28 0.60 -16.58
C LYS A 186 16.92 1.96 -16.28
N GLY A 187 17.78 2.05 -15.26
CA GLY A 187 18.46 3.27 -14.86
C GLY A 187 17.59 4.27 -14.09
N ILE A 188 16.40 3.86 -13.65
CA ILE A 188 15.46 4.68 -12.90
C ILE A 188 15.67 4.39 -11.42
N LYS A 189 16.26 5.36 -10.72
CA LYS A 189 16.62 5.21 -9.32
C LYS A 189 15.63 5.93 -8.41
N ASP A 190 15.63 5.54 -7.15
CA ASP A 190 14.97 6.25 -6.04
C ASP A 190 13.44 6.38 -6.13
N ILE A 191 12.73 5.53 -6.86
CA ILE A 191 11.27 5.44 -6.72
C ILE A 191 10.96 4.56 -5.51
N TYR A 192 10.22 5.10 -4.54
CA TYR A 192 9.88 4.39 -3.31
C TYR A 192 8.57 4.89 -2.72
N THR A 193 7.94 4.07 -1.89
CA THR A 193 6.76 4.50 -1.14
C THR A 193 7.15 5.14 0.18
N ARG A 194 6.23 5.93 0.70
CA ARG A 194 6.21 6.34 2.10
C ARG A 194 4.77 6.24 2.58
N ALA A 195 4.58 5.77 3.80
CA ALA A 195 3.26 5.67 4.38
C ALA A 195 3.18 6.16 5.83
N GLY A 196 1.98 6.60 6.20
CA GLY A 196 1.61 6.94 7.57
C GLY A 196 0.29 6.29 7.94
N VAL A 197 0.20 5.75 9.15
CA VAL A 197 -0.97 5.03 9.66
C VAL A 197 -1.26 5.51 11.08
N ASP A 198 -2.50 5.90 11.35
CA ASP A 198 -2.89 6.32 12.70
C ASP A 198 -4.33 5.92 13.03
N LEU A 199 -4.63 5.78 14.32
CA LEU A 199 -5.93 5.40 14.85
C LEU A 199 -6.50 6.54 15.69
N GLY A 200 -7.72 6.97 15.36
CA GLY A 200 -8.51 7.82 16.25
C GLY A 200 -9.60 7.01 16.96
N HIS A 201 -9.75 7.23 18.26
CA HIS A 201 -10.81 6.61 19.06
C HIS A 201 -12.18 7.26 18.82
N ASP A 202 -13.24 6.66 19.36
CA ASP A 202 -14.64 7.08 19.14
C ASP A 202 -14.90 8.54 19.49
N ASN A 203 -14.28 9.03 20.56
CA ASN A 203 -14.38 10.43 20.99
C ASN A 203 -13.49 11.39 20.19
N GLN A 204 -12.58 10.90 19.35
CA GLN A 204 -11.59 11.67 18.59
C GLN A 204 -11.90 11.74 17.09
N VAL A 205 -12.93 11.04 16.63
CA VAL A 205 -13.28 10.92 15.21
C VAL A 205 -14.75 11.26 15.02
N LEU A 206 -15.01 12.35 14.30
CA LEU A 206 -16.35 12.73 13.87
C LEU A 206 -16.51 12.43 12.38
N TRP A 207 -17.38 11.49 12.04
CA TRP A 207 -17.81 11.23 10.68
C TRP A 207 -18.85 12.25 10.25
N MET A 208 -18.72 12.74 9.02
CA MET A 208 -19.64 13.69 8.42
C MET A 208 -19.61 13.61 6.89
N TYR A 209 -20.66 14.09 6.24
CA TYR A 209 -20.60 14.41 4.82
C TYR A 209 -20.01 15.80 4.63
N SER A 210 -18.92 15.91 3.87
CA SER A 210 -18.26 17.17 3.58
C SER A 210 -18.24 17.41 2.07
N GLY A 211 -18.91 18.48 1.63
CA GLY A 211 -18.98 18.88 0.23
C GLY A 211 -20.35 19.45 -0.16
N LEU A 212 -20.56 19.66 -1.45
CA LEU A 212 -21.80 20.22 -2.00
C LEU A 212 -22.38 19.29 -3.07
N GLY A 213 -23.65 18.89 -2.93
CA GLY A 213 -24.29 17.98 -3.87
C GLY A 213 -23.46 16.71 -4.05
N ASP A 214 -23.19 16.31 -5.30
CA ASP A 214 -22.32 15.16 -5.63
C ASP A 214 -20.82 15.43 -5.50
N SER A 215 -20.42 16.70 -5.31
CA SER A 215 -19.03 17.11 -5.10
C SER A 215 -18.68 17.04 -3.61
N GLY A 216 -18.84 15.87 -3.01
CA GLY A 216 -18.56 15.64 -1.59
C GLY A 216 -18.22 14.18 -1.27
N GLU A 217 -17.71 13.99 -0.06
CA GLU A 217 -17.26 12.69 0.45
C GLU A 217 -17.74 12.50 1.89
N VAL A 218 -18.03 11.25 2.26
CA VAL A 218 -18.22 10.87 3.66
C VAL A 218 -16.82 10.71 4.25
N THR A 219 -16.45 11.63 5.14
CA THR A 219 -15.08 11.77 5.63
C THR A 219 -15.07 11.95 7.14
N THR A 220 -13.87 12.05 7.70
CA THR A 220 -13.67 12.23 9.13
C THR A 220 -13.03 13.57 9.44
N CYS A 221 -13.54 14.25 10.46
CA CYS A 221 -12.87 15.34 11.13
C CYS A 221 -12.18 14.78 12.37
N SER A 222 -10.86 14.69 12.33
CA SER A 222 -10.03 14.15 13.42
C SER A 222 -8.59 14.62 13.29
N LEU A 223 -7.92 14.82 14.44
CA LEU A 223 -6.47 14.95 14.49
C LEU A 223 -5.79 13.75 13.84
N HIS A 224 -6.20 12.53 14.19
CA HIS A 224 -5.58 11.29 13.72
C HIS A 224 -5.72 11.07 12.20
N THR A 225 -6.84 11.46 11.61
CA THR A 225 -6.99 11.50 10.15
C THR A 225 -5.99 12.45 9.50
N SER A 226 -5.76 13.60 10.13
CA SER A 226 -4.79 14.60 9.67
C SER A 226 -3.33 14.20 9.94
N LEU A 227 -3.08 13.32 10.93
CA LEU A 227 -1.75 12.84 11.27
C LEU A 227 -1.24 11.81 10.27
N ALA A 228 -2.08 10.94 9.71
CA ALA A 228 -1.66 9.94 8.73
C ALA A 228 -0.77 10.49 7.58
N PRO A 229 -1.18 11.53 6.81
CA PRO A 229 -0.32 12.12 5.79
C PRO A 229 0.90 12.86 6.36
N LYS A 230 0.81 13.44 7.56
CA LYS A 230 1.97 14.09 8.22
C LYS A 230 3.02 13.07 8.65
N MET A 231 2.59 11.92 9.15
CA MET A 231 3.45 10.78 9.48
C MET A 231 4.09 10.19 8.23
N GLN A 232 3.35 10.10 7.13
CA GLN A 232 3.89 9.69 5.83
C GLN A 232 5.08 10.58 5.41
N ALA A 233 4.99 11.90 5.60
CA ALA A 233 6.08 12.80 5.28
C ALA A 233 7.37 12.52 6.10
N ASN A 234 7.21 12.00 7.33
CA ASN A 234 8.30 11.65 8.24
C ASN A 234 8.90 10.25 8.00
N ALA A 235 8.33 9.46 7.09
CA ALA A 235 8.82 8.13 6.77
C ALA A 235 10.14 8.18 5.97
N THR A 236 11.01 7.20 6.18
CA THR A 236 12.17 6.95 5.32
C THR A 236 11.74 6.30 4.00
N SER A 237 12.67 6.10 3.06
CA SER A 237 12.35 5.41 1.79
C SER A 237 11.82 4.00 2.03
N ASN A 238 10.66 3.67 1.44
CA ASN A 238 9.89 2.45 1.69
C ASN A 238 9.51 2.26 3.18
N GLY A 239 9.46 3.35 3.94
CA GLY A 239 9.15 3.35 5.36
C GLY A 239 7.65 3.52 5.62
N ILE A 240 7.21 2.98 6.75
CA ILE A 240 5.85 3.16 7.28
C ILE A 240 6.00 3.75 8.68
N VAL A 241 5.36 4.90 8.91
CA VAL A 241 5.31 5.53 10.23
C VAL A 241 3.94 5.32 10.84
N THR A 242 3.91 4.95 12.11
CA THR A 242 2.68 4.69 12.87
C THR A 242 2.57 5.60 14.07
N GLY A 243 1.34 5.96 14.45
CA GLY A 243 1.06 6.70 15.68
C GLY A 243 0.98 5.80 16.91
N GLN A 244 1.07 6.41 18.09
CA GLN A 244 0.98 5.71 19.38
C GLN A 244 -0.29 4.83 19.51
N ASN A 245 -1.43 5.29 19.02
CA ASN A 245 -2.70 4.57 19.14
C ASN A 245 -2.70 3.24 18.38
N ILE A 246 -1.96 3.14 17.27
CA ILE A 246 -1.77 1.90 16.51
C ILE A 246 -1.05 0.86 17.37
N ILE A 247 0.02 1.28 18.04
CA ILE A 247 0.84 0.38 18.88
C ILE A 247 0.07 -0.09 20.09
N ASN A 248 -0.75 0.79 20.68
CA ASN A 248 -1.60 0.43 21.81
C ASN A 248 -2.57 -0.72 21.47
N GLN A 249 -2.85 -0.99 20.18
CA GLN A 249 -3.67 -2.15 19.77
C GLN A 249 -2.88 -3.46 19.66
N ILE A 250 -1.54 -3.41 19.61
CA ILE A 250 -0.68 -4.58 19.42
C ILE A 250 0.16 -4.80 20.68
N SER A 251 -0.21 -5.83 21.45
CA SER A 251 0.34 -6.17 22.77
C SER A 251 1.83 -6.58 22.80
N SER A 252 2.57 -6.49 21.70
CA SER A 252 3.95 -6.98 21.53
C SER A 252 4.89 -5.96 20.85
N SER A 253 4.70 -4.67 21.19
CA SER A 253 5.17 -3.48 20.49
C SER A 253 6.66 -3.36 20.19
N ASP A 254 7.56 -3.99 20.94
CA ASP A 254 8.96 -3.54 20.88
C ASP A 254 9.74 -4.12 19.70
N LYS A 255 9.31 -5.27 19.15
CA LYS A 255 10.08 -5.94 18.09
C LYS A 255 9.88 -5.38 16.68
N TYR A 256 8.77 -4.69 16.44
CA TYR A 256 8.45 -4.12 15.13
C TYR A 256 8.46 -2.60 15.10
N PHE A 257 8.45 -1.93 16.25
CA PHE A 257 8.26 -0.48 16.30
C PHE A 257 9.46 0.18 16.96
N LYS A 258 10.09 1.09 16.23
CA LYS A 258 11.17 1.93 16.75
C LYS A 258 10.66 3.34 16.94
N VAL A 259 10.71 3.85 18.17
CA VAL A 259 10.29 5.22 18.48
C VAL A 259 11.11 6.24 17.68
N LYS A 260 10.43 7.23 17.11
CA LYS A 260 11.06 8.36 16.42
C LYS A 260 11.39 9.45 17.43
N SER A 261 12.51 10.14 17.22
CA SER A 261 13.00 11.18 18.14
C SER A 261 12.15 12.45 18.16
N LYS A 262 11.27 12.66 17.18
CA LYS A 262 10.42 13.84 17.06
C LYS A 262 8.96 13.45 17.31
N PRO A 263 8.47 13.55 18.56
CA PRO A 263 7.05 13.39 18.82
C PRO A 263 6.24 14.51 18.14
N ILE A 264 4.97 14.24 17.92
CA ILE A 264 4.00 15.25 17.48
C ILE A 264 3.43 15.90 18.75
N TRP A 265 3.25 17.22 18.72
CA TRP A 265 2.55 17.91 19.81
C TRP A 265 1.06 17.60 19.71
N ASP A 266 0.50 16.95 20.73
CA ASP A 266 -0.93 16.65 20.78
C ASP A 266 -1.70 17.86 21.30
N TYR A 267 -2.73 18.25 20.56
CA TYR A 267 -3.53 19.45 20.85
C TYR A 267 -4.68 19.16 21.83
N GLU A 268 -4.98 17.89 22.15
CA GLU A 268 -6.11 17.54 23.02
C GLU A 268 -5.79 17.64 24.53
N ASP A 269 -4.55 17.35 24.95
CA ASP A 269 -4.14 17.35 26.37
C ASP A 269 -2.75 17.97 26.64
N GLY A 270 -2.09 18.52 25.60
CA GLY A 270 -0.76 19.10 25.69
C GLY A 270 0.37 18.07 25.88
N ARG A 271 0.09 16.78 25.73
CA ARG A 271 1.10 15.70 25.80
C ARG A 271 1.75 15.47 24.44
N PHE A 272 2.85 14.75 24.47
CA PHE A 272 3.56 14.32 23.27
C PHE A 272 2.92 13.05 22.71
N TYR A 273 2.52 13.09 21.45
CA TYR A 273 2.06 11.94 20.70
C TYR A 273 3.23 11.30 19.95
N ASN A 274 3.65 10.11 20.38
CA ASN A 274 4.79 9.43 19.77
C ASN A 274 4.48 8.89 18.37
N GLN A 275 5.52 8.86 17.55
CA GLN A 275 5.52 8.21 16.24
C GLN A 275 6.57 7.12 16.22
N TYR A 276 6.35 6.11 15.40
CA TYR A 276 7.21 4.93 15.34
C TYR A 276 7.47 4.50 13.91
N ASP A 277 8.73 4.21 13.60
CA ASP A 277 9.09 3.50 12.39
C ASP A 277 8.69 2.03 12.53
N PHE A 278 7.83 1.56 11.63
CA PHE A 278 7.36 0.18 11.60
C PHE A 278 8.25 -0.69 10.71
N ASN A 279 8.88 -1.70 11.31
CA ASN A 279 9.66 -2.73 10.65
C ASN A 279 8.72 -3.76 9.99
N TRP A 280 8.17 -3.34 8.84
CA TRP A 280 7.22 -4.13 8.08
C TRP A 280 7.82 -5.39 7.46
N GLU A 281 9.13 -5.40 7.17
CA GLU A 281 9.81 -6.59 6.63
C GLU A 281 9.81 -7.72 7.66
N ARG A 282 10.26 -7.42 8.88
CA ARG A 282 10.19 -8.37 10.00
C ARG A 282 8.76 -8.77 10.29
N TYR A 283 7.81 -7.85 10.22
CA TYR A 283 6.39 -8.17 10.39
C TYR A 283 5.87 -9.15 9.34
N LEU A 284 6.24 -9.00 8.06
CA LEU A 284 5.83 -9.95 7.02
C LEU A 284 6.41 -11.34 7.27
N VAL A 285 7.67 -11.43 7.71
CA VAL A 285 8.34 -12.70 8.00
C VAL A 285 7.74 -13.38 9.24
N ASP A 286 7.69 -12.68 10.37
CA ASP A 286 7.22 -13.23 11.66
C ASP A 286 5.73 -13.64 11.62
N ASN A 287 4.95 -13.17 10.65
CA ASN A 287 3.55 -13.54 10.45
C ASN A 287 3.32 -14.42 9.20
N ASP A 288 4.37 -15.08 8.69
CA ASP A 288 4.31 -16.04 7.57
C ASP A 288 3.76 -15.46 6.25
N PHE A 289 3.77 -14.15 6.08
CA PHE A 289 3.37 -13.49 4.83
C PHE A 289 4.49 -13.48 3.80
N ALA A 290 5.75 -13.54 4.25
CA ALA A 290 6.92 -13.59 3.39
C ALA A 290 8.00 -14.51 3.95
N LYS A 291 8.91 -14.95 3.09
CA LYS A 291 10.13 -15.69 3.45
C LYS A 291 11.34 -14.99 2.86
N GLN A 292 12.50 -15.16 3.47
CA GLN A 292 13.77 -14.72 2.88
C GLN A 292 14.40 -15.86 2.09
N ASN A 293 14.94 -15.56 0.90
CA ASN A 293 15.79 -16.50 0.15
C ASN A 293 17.23 -16.49 0.72
N ILE A 294 18.14 -17.27 0.10
CA ILE A 294 19.54 -17.36 0.52
C ILE A 294 20.30 -16.03 0.42
N ASP A 295 19.84 -15.13 -0.45
CA ASP A 295 20.41 -13.80 -0.70
C ASP A 295 19.80 -12.72 0.21
N SER A 296 18.92 -13.12 1.14
CA SER A 296 18.13 -12.24 2.03
C SER A 296 17.04 -11.42 1.34
N ASP A 297 16.71 -11.71 0.08
CA ASP A 297 15.58 -11.10 -0.60
C ASP A 297 14.26 -11.61 -0.02
N LEU A 298 13.33 -10.69 0.20
CA LEU A 298 12.01 -11.01 0.69
C LEU A 298 11.15 -11.53 -0.46
N ILE A 299 10.46 -12.65 -0.26
CA ILE A 299 9.53 -13.26 -1.21
C ILE A 299 8.18 -13.44 -0.53
N LEU A 300 7.12 -12.82 -1.08
CA LEU A 300 5.75 -13.02 -0.57
C LEU A 300 5.33 -14.49 -0.72
N ASN A 301 4.86 -15.09 0.38
CA ASN A 301 4.37 -16.46 0.46
C ASN A 301 2.87 -16.53 0.82
N ILE A 302 2.15 -15.43 0.64
CA ILE A 302 0.72 -15.31 0.98
C ILE A 302 -0.10 -16.34 0.18
N GLY A 303 -0.90 -17.14 0.88
CA GLY A 303 -1.81 -18.14 0.29
C GLY A 303 -1.17 -19.49 -0.06
N ASN A 304 0.10 -19.70 0.29
CA ASN A 304 0.77 -20.98 0.10
C ASN A 304 0.62 -21.83 1.38
N THR A 305 -0.42 -22.66 1.43
CA THR A 305 -0.77 -23.48 2.61
C THR A 305 0.01 -24.78 2.71
N LYS A 306 0.79 -25.14 1.69
CA LYS A 306 1.65 -26.33 1.75
C LYS A 306 2.90 -26.01 2.55
N ALA A 307 3.06 -26.69 3.68
CA ALA A 307 4.35 -26.76 4.36
C ALA A 307 5.41 -27.22 3.33
N PRO A 308 6.56 -26.54 3.25
CA PRO A 308 7.60 -26.95 2.31
C PRO A 308 8.02 -28.38 2.65
N VAL A 309 8.09 -29.24 1.63
CA VAL A 309 8.74 -30.54 1.79
C VAL A 309 10.23 -30.26 1.99
N LEU A 310 10.70 -30.39 3.22
CA LEU A 310 12.11 -30.18 3.57
C LEU A 310 12.93 -31.26 2.87
N ASN A 311 13.67 -30.87 1.83
CA ASN A 311 14.63 -31.74 1.16
C ASN A 311 16.03 -31.45 1.71
N PRO A 312 16.66 -32.38 2.45
CA PRO A 312 17.98 -32.18 3.04
C PRO A 312 19.06 -31.76 2.03
N VAL A 313 18.97 -32.23 0.77
CA VAL A 313 19.91 -31.88 -0.30
C VAL A 313 19.82 -30.40 -0.67
N LEU A 314 18.61 -29.82 -0.63
CA LEU A 314 18.40 -28.39 -0.89
C LEU A 314 18.74 -27.51 0.31
N LEU A 315 18.84 -28.10 1.51
CA LEU A 315 19.20 -27.42 2.75
C LEU A 315 20.72 -27.39 3.00
N SER A 316 21.49 -28.33 2.41
CA SER A 316 22.96 -28.40 2.58
C SER A 316 23.67 -27.08 2.27
N PRO A 317 23.41 -26.42 1.11
CA PRO A 317 24.10 -25.17 0.79
C PRO A 317 23.72 -24.02 1.73
N ILE A 318 22.51 -24.06 2.31
CA ILE A 318 22.03 -23.03 3.25
C ILE A 318 22.67 -23.25 4.63
N ALA A 319 22.75 -24.50 5.08
CA ALA A 319 23.36 -24.87 6.35
C ALA A 319 24.88 -24.64 6.37
N GLU A 320 25.55 -24.82 5.22
CA GLU A 320 27.00 -24.57 5.06
C GLU A 320 27.38 -23.09 5.20
N VAL A 321 26.45 -22.17 4.91
CA VAL A 321 26.74 -20.72 4.89
C VAL A 321 26.78 -20.11 6.30
N ASN A 322 26.41 -20.85 7.36
CA ASN A 322 26.43 -20.43 8.78
C ASN A 322 26.06 -18.95 9.02
N LYS A 323 25.04 -18.48 8.30
CA LYS A 323 24.44 -17.17 8.51
C LYS A 323 23.19 -17.36 9.37
N PRO A 324 22.93 -16.49 10.35
CA PRO A 324 21.65 -16.52 11.05
C PRO A 324 20.52 -16.40 10.03
N TYR A 325 19.46 -17.20 10.22
CA TYR A 325 18.31 -17.28 9.31
C TYR A 325 17.61 -15.92 9.05
N TYR A 326 17.92 -14.91 9.88
CA TYR A 326 17.37 -13.57 9.81
C TYR A 326 18.45 -12.52 10.18
N ASN A 327 18.63 -11.49 9.36
CA ASN A 327 19.52 -10.34 9.60
C ASN A 327 18.78 -9.12 10.19
N PHE A 328 17.82 -9.34 11.11
CA PHE A 328 17.02 -8.26 11.70
C PHE A 328 17.67 -7.63 12.93
#